data_AF-A0A919B340-F1
#
_entry.id   AF-A0A919B340-F1
#
_cell.length_a   1.000
_cell.length_b   1.000
_cell.length_c   1.000
_cell.angle_alpha   90.00
_cell.angle_beta   90.00
_cell.angle_gamma   90.00
#
_symmetry.space_group_name_H-M   'P 1'
#
loop_
_entity.id
_entity.type
_entity.pdbx_description
1 polymer ?
#
loop_
_entity_poly.entity_id
_entity_poly.type
_entity_poly.pdbx_seq_one_letter_code
_entity_poly.pdbx_strand_id
1 'polypeptide(L)'
;MSENSTYPAPSLARPLDRPAAPPRARREPMFPEGPAPDPAGSHHERRIRSFQPRRSRVTAGQGDALRRLWPQWGLDIDGMRRLDLGELFGDPALPVVLEIGFGMGEATAQMAAADPGTGILACDVHTPGQGHLLGLAERNGLKNVRVANGDAIILLREMLAPDALAGIRVFFPDPWPKKRHHKRRLIQPEFLSLAAARLAPGGVLHCATDWEPYAEQMLEVLSAAPEFENTQPDGGFAPRPEFRPLTRFESQGLDKGHVVRDLMFRRR
;
A
#
# COMPACT_ATOMS: atom_id res chain seq x y z
N MET A 1 -61.58 46.89 36.10
CA MET A 1 -60.55 47.84 35.65
C MET A 1 -59.23 47.13 35.81
N SER A 2 -58.59 46.87 34.68
CA SER A 2 -57.47 45.94 34.49
C SER A 2 -56.16 46.68 34.70
N GLU A 3 -55.37 46.29 35.71
CA GLU A 3 -53.99 46.75 35.88
C GLU A 3 -53.03 45.72 35.30
N ASN A 4 -52.30 46.16 34.28
CA ASN A 4 -51.39 45.37 33.46
C ASN A 4 -49.98 45.45 34.07
N SER A 5 -49.55 44.40 34.77
CA SER A 5 -48.21 44.30 35.37
C SER A 5 -47.17 44.00 34.28
N THR A 6 -46.30 44.97 34.01
CA THR A 6 -45.23 44.88 33.02
C THR A 6 -43.96 44.38 33.72
N TYR A 7 -43.55 43.14 33.46
CA TYR A 7 -42.20 42.64 33.78
C TYR A 7 -41.32 42.73 32.52
N PRO A 8 -40.08 43.26 32.60
CA PRO A 8 -39.16 43.24 31.47
C PRO A 8 -38.59 41.83 31.27
N ALA A 9 -38.47 41.41 30.01
CA ALA A 9 -37.87 40.14 29.62
C ALA A 9 -36.35 40.11 29.91
N PRO A 10 -35.78 38.97 30.35
CA PRO A 10 -34.35 38.85 30.55
C PRO A 10 -33.61 38.76 29.20
N SER A 11 -32.58 39.59 29.05
CA SER A 11 -31.63 39.58 27.94
C SER A 11 -30.87 38.24 27.89
N LEU A 12 -31.06 37.46 26.83
CA LEU A 12 -30.26 36.25 26.56
C LEU A 12 -28.86 36.66 26.08
N ALA A 13 -27.88 36.55 26.97
CA ALA A 13 -26.47 36.65 26.61
C ALA A 13 -26.10 35.54 25.62
N ARG A 14 -25.40 35.92 24.53
CA ARG A 14 -24.80 34.96 23.58
C ARG A 14 -23.83 34.03 24.31
N PRO A 15 -23.77 32.72 23.99
CA PRO A 15 -22.75 31.86 24.56
C PRO A 15 -21.38 32.32 24.08
N LEU A 16 -20.45 32.49 25.03
CA LEU A 16 -19.04 32.74 24.76
C LEU A 16 -18.46 31.58 23.93
N ASP A 17 -17.72 31.93 22.88
CA ASP A 17 -16.98 30.99 22.04
C ASP A 17 -16.13 30.06 22.91
N ARG A 18 -16.40 28.75 22.81
CA ARG A 18 -15.52 27.73 23.37
C ARG A 18 -14.19 27.78 22.61
N PRO A 19 -13.03 27.88 23.30
CA PRO A 19 -11.75 27.82 22.62
C PRO A 19 -11.62 26.47 21.90
N ALA A 20 -11.15 26.51 20.66
CA ALA A 20 -10.89 25.32 19.87
C ALA A 20 -9.93 24.39 20.64
N ALA A 21 -10.27 23.11 20.68
CA ALA A 21 -9.42 22.11 21.32
C ALA A 21 -8.02 22.12 20.68
N PRO A 22 -6.94 22.01 21.48
CA PRO A 22 -5.59 22.02 20.95
C PRO A 22 -5.40 20.86 19.95
N PRO A 23 -4.59 21.04 18.90
CA PRO A 23 -4.27 19.95 17.98
C PRO A 23 -3.71 18.78 18.79
N ARG A 24 -4.26 17.59 18.57
CA ARG A 24 -3.76 16.36 19.21
C ARG A 24 -2.24 16.28 18.98
N ALA A 25 -1.48 16.22 20.07
CA ALA A 25 -0.04 16.06 20.03
C ALA A 25 0.32 14.91 19.06
N ARG A 26 1.23 15.17 18.11
CA ARG A 26 1.81 14.13 17.26
C ARG A 26 2.47 13.12 18.19
N ARG A 27 1.86 11.94 18.34
CA ARG A 27 2.40 10.85 19.16
C ARG A 27 3.75 10.44 18.58
N GLU A 28 4.76 10.36 19.44
CA GLU A 28 6.11 9.92 19.07
C GLU A 28 6.06 8.57 18.33
N PRO A 29 6.90 8.39 17.29
CA PRO A 29 7.01 7.12 16.60
C PRO A 29 7.48 6.02 17.56
N MET A 30 6.88 4.83 17.43
CA MET A 30 7.22 3.66 18.24
C MET A 30 8.64 3.12 17.97
N PHE A 31 9.27 3.58 16.88
CA PHE A 31 10.67 3.36 16.55
C PHE A 31 11.22 4.64 15.89
N PRO A 32 11.80 5.58 16.67
CA PRO A 32 12.19 6.91 16.19
C PRO A 32 13.40 6.91 15.25
N GLU A 33 14.22 5.85 15.27
CA GLU A 33 15.44 5.71 14.46
C GLU A 33 15.20 5.01 13.10
N GLY A 34 13.93 4.77 12.73
CA GLY A 34 13.59 4.09 11.49
C GLY A 34 12.75 4.95 10.55
N PRO A 35 12.02 4.30 9.62
CA PRO A 35 11.20 4.95 8.61
C PRO A 35 10.23 5.96 9.22
N ALA A 36 10.00 7.08 8.52
CA ALA A 36 9.14 8.11 9.06
C ALA A 36 7.69 7.59 9.26
N PRO A 37 7.02 7.88 10.39
CA PRO A 37 5.70 7.31 10.70
C PRO A 37 4.58 7.77 9.75
N ASP A 38 4.76 8.91 9.09
CA ASP A 38 3.83 9.49 8.10
C ASP A 38 4.67 10.39 7.17
N PRO A 39 5.42 9.82 6.21
CA PRO A 39 6.49 10.55 5.53
C PRO A 39 5.99 11.73 4.68
N ALA A 40 4.86 11.57 3.99
CA ALA A 40 4.20 12.67 3.27
C ALA A 40 3.50 13.69 4.19
N GLY A 41 3.35 13.37 5.48
CA GLY A 41 2.70 14.21 6.48
C GLY A 41 1.29 14.67 6.11
N SER A 42 0.89 15.82 6.64
CA SER A 42 -0.39 16.48 6.35
C SER A 42 -0.40 17.26 5.02
N HIS A 43 0.71 17.28 4.29
CA HIS A 43 0.81 18.00 3.01
C HIS A 43 -0.04 17.35 1.92
N HIS A 44 -0.36 16.08 2.08
CA HIS A 44 -1.20 15.33 1.15
C HIS A 44 -2.62 15.20 1.71
N GLU A 45 -3.62 15.32 0.82
CA GLU A 45 -5.05 15.38 1.14
C GLU A 45 -5.49 14.33 2.18
N ARG A 46 -6.52 14.67 2.97
CA ARG A 46 -7.22 13.75 3.87
C ARG A 46 -8.07 12.74 3.06
N ARG A 47 -7.42 11.90 2.26
CA ARG A 47 -8.07 10.84 1.50
C ARG A 47 -8.40 9.66 2.41
N ILE A 48 -9.41 8.89 2.01
CA ILE A 48 -9.74 7.63 2.67
C ILE A 48 -8.60 6.65 2.37
N ARG A 49 -7.77 6.35 3.38
CA ARG A 49 -6.68 5.36 3.26
C ARG A 49 -7.26 3.96 3.01
N SER A 50 -6.58 3.24 2.11
CA SER A 50 -6.94 1.86 1.76
C SER A 50 -6.38 0.79 2.70
N PHE A 51 -5.41 1.19 3.53
CA PHE A 51 -4.74 0.36 4.51
C PHE A 51 -5.06 0.82 5.93
N GLN A 52 -4.95 -0.11 6.88
CA GLN A 52 -4.92 0.21 8.30
C GLN A 52 -3.51 -0.01 8.88
N PRO A 53 -2.79 1.06 9.31
CA PRO A 53 -1.48 0.90 9.92
C PRO A 53 -1.54 -0.02 11.14
N ARG A 54 -0.86 -1.17 11.06
CA ARG A 54 -0.71 -2.07 12.20
C ARG A 54 0.45 -1.61 13.05
N ARG A 55 0.13 -1.14 14.26
CA ARG A 55 1.11 -0.77 15.27
C ARG A 55 1.57 -2.02 16.02
N SER A 56 2.43 -2.81 15.40
CA SER A 56 3.06 -3.96 16.04
C SER A 56 4.44 -3.57 16.57
N ARG A 57 4.86 -4.24 17.66
CA ARG A 57 6.18 -4.04 18.25
C ARG A 57 7.27 -4.51 17.28
N VAL A 58 8.27 -3.66 17.06
CA VAL A 58 9.49 -4.01 16.32
C VAL A 58 10.36 -4.90 17.23
N THR A 59 10.80 -6.05 16.73
CA THR A 59 11.73 -6.93 17.45
C THR A 59 13.15 -6.35 17.38
N ALA A 60 14.05 -6.81 18.27
CA ALA A 60 15.45 -6.35 18.26
C ALA A 60 16.11 -6.54 16.88
N GLY A 61 15.99 -7.74 16.30
CA GLY A 61 16.55 -8.02 14.96
C GLY A 61 15.95 -7.18 13.83
N GLN A 62 14.66 -6.87 13.89
CA GLN A 62 14.03 -5.95 12.91
C GLN A 62 14.55 -4.52 13.07
N GLY A 63 14.69 -4.04 14.32
CA GLY A 63 15.23 -2.72 14.61
C GLY A 63 16.69 -2.56 14.18
N ASP A 64 17.51 -3.59 14.42
CA ASP A 64 18.91 -3.62 13.99
C ASP A 64 19.04 -3.64 12.47
N ALA A 65 18.19 -4.41 11.77
CA ALA A 65 18.15 -4.41 10.32
C ALA A 65 17.75 -3.02 9.77
N LEU A 66 16.71 -2.39 10.33
CA LEU A 66 16.29 -1.04 9.95
C LEU A 66 17.44 -0.03 10.11
N ARG A 67 18.08 0.03 11.28
CA ARG A 67 19.20 0.97 11.52
C ARG A 67 20.33 0.83 10.51
N ARG A 68 20.74 -0.40 10.20
CA ARG A 68 21.91 -0.67 9.35
C ARG A 68 21.62 -0.57 7.86
N LEU A 69 20.42 -1.00 7.45
CA LEU A 69 20.09 -1.24 6.04
C LEU A 69 19.14 -0.19 5.46
N TRP A 70 18.35 0.51 6.27
CA TRP A 70 17.44 1.55 5.78
C TRP A 70 18.17 2.65 5.00
N PRO A 71 19.33 3.18 5.42
CA PRO A 71 20.03 4.21 4.65
C PRO A 71 20.51 3.75 3.27
N GLN A 72 20.60 2.44 3.04
CA GLN A 72 21.12 1.85 1.80
C GLN A 72 20.01 1.36 0.87
N TRP A 73 19.00 0.69 1.43
CA TRP A 73 17.96 0.00 0.66
C TRP A 73 16.55 0.50 0.94
N GLY A 74 16.40 1.41 1.90
CA GLY A 74 15.13 2.01 2.29
C GLY A 74 14.93 3.40 1.69
N LEU A 75 13.67 3.78 1.48
CA LEU A 75 13.27 5.15 1.14
C LEU A 75 11.90 5.49 1.74
N ASP A 76 11.71 6.76 2.04
CA ASP A 76 10.43 7.29 2.50
C ASP A 76 9.63 7.87 1.33
N ILE A 77 8.33 7.57 1.28
CA ILE A 77 7.40 8.09 0.26
C ILE A 77 6.88 9.45 0.76
N ASP A 78 7.67 10.48 0.49
CA ASP A 78 7.40 11.87 0.89
C ASP A 78 6.54 12.66 -0.11
N GLY A 79 6.45 12.18 -1.36
CA GLY A 79 5.75 12.85 -2.45
C GLY A 79 6.47 14.07 -3.02
N MET A 80 7.73 14.29 -2.66
CA MET A 80 8.47 15.53 -2.98
C MET A 80 9.37 15.39 -4.21
N ARG A 81 9.92 14.21 -4.46
CA ARG A 81 10.86 13.96 -5.55
C ARG A 81 10.48 12.73 -6.36
N ARG A 82 10.58 12.85 -7.67
CA ARG A 82 10.51 11.69 -8.56
C ARG A 82 11.73 10.80 -8.34
N LEU A 83 11.50 9.49 -8.27
CA LEU A 83 12.52 8.47 -8.18
C LEU A 83 13.08 8.19 -9.58
N ASP A 84 14.40 8.13 -9.67
CA ASP A 84 15.08 7.47 -10.78
C ASP A 84 15.27 6.00 -10.40
N LEU A 85 14.53 5.10 -11.05
CA LEU A 85 14.61 3.67 -10.75
C LEU A 85 15.94 3.06 -11.20
N GLY A 86 16.56 3.59 -12.26
CA GLY A 86 17.86 3.16 -12.73
C GLY A 86 18.96 3.48 -11.72
N GLU A 87 18.94 4.70 -11.17
CA GLU A 87 19.83 5.08 -10.07
C GLU A 87 19.55 4.26 -8.81
N LEU A 88 18.27 4.09 -8.45
CA LEU A 88 17.85 3.37 -7.25
C LEU A 88 18.35 1.91 -7.23
N PHE A 89 18.28 1.23 -8.36
CA PHE A 89 18.74 -0.16 -8.50
C PHE A 89 20.20 -0.29 -8.99
N GLY A 90 20.81 0.80 -9.46
CA GLY A 90 22.15 0.81 -10.04
C GLY A 90 22.23 0.24 -11.46
N ASP A 91 21.09 0.04 -12.11
CA ASP A 91 20.97 -0.47 -13.48
C ASP A 91 19.71 0.14 -14.16
N PRO A 92 19.88 1.02 -15.16
CA PRO A 92 18.76 1.66 -15.85
C PRO A 92 17.97 0.72 -16.77
N ALA A 93 18.49 -0.47 -17.10
CA ALA A 93 17.82 -1.46 -17.93
C ALA A 93 17.03 -2.49 -17.10
N LEU A 94 17.20 -2.51 -15.78
CA LEU A 94 16.56 -3.48 -14.91
C LEU A 94 15.04 -3.27 -14.88
N PRO A 95 14.21 -4.27 -15.27
CA PRO A 95 12.76 -4.17 -15.13
C PRO A 95 12.40 -4.10 -13.65
N VAL A 96 11.53 -3.14 -13.29
CA VAL A 96 11.11 -2.96 -11.90
C VAL A 96 9.65 -3.34 -11.71
N VAL A 97 9.40 -4.18 -10.71
CA VAL A 97 8.07 -4.49 -10.21
C VAL A 97 7.83 -3.78 -8.89
N LEU A 98 6.73 -3.04 -8.81
CA LEU A 98 6.23 -2.49 -7.54
C LEU A 98 5.37 -3.54 -6.83
N GLU A 99 5.70 -3.87 -5.59
CA GLU A 99 4.83 -4.69 -4.72
C GLU A 99 4.20 -3.79 -3.65
N ILE A 100 2.87 -3.72 -3.62
CA ILE A 100 2.11 -2.90 -2.67
C ILE A 100 1.58 -3.79 -1.54
N GLY A 101 1.97 -3.49 -0.30
CA GLY A 101 1.50 -4.19 0.89
C GLY A 101 2.19 -5.54 1.08
N PHE A 102 3.53 -5.59 0.99
CA PHE A 102 4.30 -6.83 1.09
C PHE A 102 4.25 -7.50 2.48
N GLY A 103 3.73 -6.80 3.49
CA GLY A 103 3.57 -7.31 4.85
C GLY A 103 4.92 -7.65 5.49
N MET A 104 5.16 -8.93 5.76
CA MET A 104 6.41 -9.40 6.36
C MET A 104 7.51 -9.70 5.33
N GLY A 105 7.19 -9.71 4.03
CA GLY A 105 8.16 -9.77 2.94
C GLY A 105 8.80 -11.14 2.68
N GLU A 106 8.35 -12.24 3.30
CA GLU A 106 8.91 -13.58 2.98
C GLU A 106 8.68 -13.95 1.51
N ALA A 107 7.47 -13.72 0.99
CA ALA A 107 7.15 -14.00 -0.41
C ALA A 107 7.94 -13.09 -1.35
N THR A 108 8.06 -11.80 -1.03
CA THR A 108 8.91 -10.83 -1.76
C THR A 108 10.35 -11.33 -1.84
N ALA A 109 10.94 -11.72 -0.71
CA ALA A 109 12.33 -12.17 -0.68
C ALA A 109 12.54 -13.47 -1.49
N GLN A 110 11.59 -14.40 -1.43
CA GLN A 110 11.63 -15.63 -2.23
C GLN A 110 11.51 -15.35 -3.73
N MET A 111 10.57 -14.51 -4.15
CA MET A 111 10.41 -14.12 -5.55
C MET A 111 11.64 -13.35 -6.06
N ALA A 112 12.19 -12.43 -5.26
CA ALA A 112 13.39 -11.67 -5.62
C ALA A 112 14.63 -12.57 -5.75
N ALA A 113 14.75 -13.61 -4.93
CA ALA A 113 15.82 -14.60 -5.04
C ALA A 113 15.66 -15.49 -6.28
N ALA A 114 14.43 -15.86 -6.63
CA ALA A 114 14.13 -16.68 -7.80
C ALA A 114 14.27 -15.91 -9.13
N ASP A 115 14.13 -14.59 -9.11
CA ASP A 115 14.24 -13.71 -10.27
C ASP A 115 15.17 -12.52 -10.00
N PRO A 116 16.51 -12.74 -9.98
CA PRO A 116 17.48 -11.67 -9.73
C PRO A 116 17.54 -10.64 -10.86
N GLY A 117 16.96 -10.94 -12.02
CA GLY A 117 16.87 -10.04 -13.18
C GLY A 117 15.77 -8.99 -13.08
N THR A 118 14.96 -9.01 -12.02
CA THR A 118 13.89 -8.04 -11.77
C THR A 118 14.14 -7.29 -10.47
N GLY A 119 14.10 -5.97 -10.53
CA GLY A 119 14.11 -5.10 -9.36
C GLY A 119 12.74 -5.09 -8.67
N ILE A 120 12.72 -5.24 -7.35
CA ILE A 120 11.49 -5.20 -6.54
C ILE A 120 11.50 -3.94 -5.69
N LEU A 121 10.60 -3.00 -6.02
CA LEU A 121 10.27 -1.87 -5.16
C LEU A 121 9.13 -2.29 -4.24
N ALA A 122 9.46 -2.71 -3.02
CA ALA A 122 8.51 -3.23 -2.04
C ALA A 122 7.97 -2.07 -1.17
N CYS A 123 6.71 -1.71 -1.33
CA CYS A 123 6.05 -0.61 -0.64
C CYS A 123 5.14 -1.11 0.49
N ASP A 124 5.33 -0.65 1.72
CA ASP A 124 4.44 -0.94 2.85
C ASP A 124 4.52 0.17 3.91
N VAL A 125 3.57 0.20 4.85
CA VAL A 125 3.60 1.08 6.04
C VAL A 125 3.91 0.31 7.33
N HIS A 126 4.13 -1.01 7.23
CA HIS A 126 4.36 -1.88 8.37
C HIS A 126 5.84 -1.96 8.73
N THR A 127 6.28 -1.10 9.65
CA THR A 127 7.69 -1.00 10.09
C THR A 127 8.35 -2.34 10.49
N PRO A 128 7.71 -3.23 11.26
CA PRO A 128 8.27 -4.56 11.55
C PRO A 128 8.53 -5.39 10.29
N GLY A 129 7.64 -5.30 9.31
CA GLY A 129 7.74 -5.96 8.02
C GLY A 129 8.90 -5.43 7.17
N GLN A 130 9.05 -4.10 7.13
CA GLN A 130 10.17 -3.42 6.47
C GLN A 130 11.52 -3.91 7.03
N GLY A 131 11.67 -3.94 8.35
CA GLY A 131 12.88 -4.47 8.99
C GLY A 131 13.11 -5.96 8.74
N HIS A 132 12.03 -6.75 8.68
CA HIS A 132 12.12 -8.17 8.38
C HIS A 132 12.59 -8.43 6.94
N LEU A 133 12.01 -7.75 5.95
CA LEU A 133 12.39 -7.85 4.54
C LEU A 133 13.83 -7.41 4.32
N LEU A 134 14.27 -6.31 4.92
CA LEU A 134 15.67 -5.88 4.85
C LEU A 134 16.61 -6.94 5.41
N GLY A 135 16.27 -7.52 6.57
CA GLY A 135 17.05 -8.61 7.16
C GLY A 135 17.05 -9.87 6.29
N LEU A 136 15.95 -10.20 5.61
CA LEU A 136 15.90 -11.30 4.63
C LEU A 136 16.80 -11.01 3.42
N ALA A 137 16.71 -9.80 2.87
CA ALA A 137 17.52 -9.38 1.73
C ALA A 137 19.02 -9.47 2.05
N GLU A 138 19.43 -9.00 3.22
CA GLU A 138 20.82 -9.10 3.67
C GLU A 138 21.26 -10.56 3.82
N ARG A 139 20.50 -11.38 4.55
CA ARG A 139 20.84 -12.79 4.79
C ARG A 139 20.93 -13.61 3.51
N ASN A 140 20.10 -13.29 2.52
CA ASN A 140 20.04 -14.00 1.24
C ASN A 140 20.90 -13.34 0.15
N GLY A 141 21.62 -12.25 0.46
CA GLY A 141 22.46 -11.53 -0.51
C GLY A 141 21.69 -10.86 -1.65
N LEU A 142 20.41 -10.51 -1.43
CA LEU A 142 19.55 -9.92 -2.46
C LEU A 142 19.95 -8.47 -2.71
N LYS A 143 20.27 -8.15 -3.97
CA LYS A 143 20.64 -6.79 -4.40
C LYS A 143 19.51 -6.08 -5.15
N ASN A 144 18.52 -6.83 -5.58
CA ASN A 144 17.38 -6.40 -6.40
C ASN A 144 16.13 -6.06 -5.56
N VAL A 145 16.27 -5.76 -4.26
CA VAL A 145 15.15 -5.34 -3.39
C VAL A 145 15.40 -3.93 -2.85
N ARG A 146 14.37 -3.10 -2.88
CA ARG A 146 14.31 -1.79 -2.23
C ARG A 146 13.01 -1.69 -1.45
N VAL A 147 13.06 -1.08 -0.27
CA VAL A 147 11.90 -0.97 0.63
C VAL A 147 11.45 0.48 0.70
N ALA A 148 10.20 0.73 0.31
CA ALA A 148 9.58 2.05 0.37
C ALA A 148 8.57 2.10 1.52
N ASN A 149 8.69 3.12 2.38
CA ASN A 149 7.77 3.34 3.50
C ASN A 149 6.79 4.46 3.18
N GLY A 150 5.49 4.17 3.25
CA GLY A 150 4.43 5.15 3.07
C GLY A 150 3.28 4.70 2.18
N ASP A 151 2.47 5.67 1.72
CA ASP A 151 1.28 5.40 0.92
C ASP A 151 1.63 5.17 -0.55
N ALA A 152 1.35 3.96 -1.06
CA ALA A 152 1.59 3.59 -2.44
C ALA A 152 0.87 4.49 -3.46
N ILE A 153 -0.27 5.10 -3.08
CA ILE A 153 -0.96 6.07 -3.94
C ILE A 153 -0.10 7.31 -4.15
N ILE A 154 0.62 7.77 -3.12
CA ILE A 154 1.52 8.92 -3.22
C ILE A 154 2.74 8.56 -4.07
N LEU A 155 3.32 7.37 -3.85
CA LEU A 155 4.42 6.86 -4.66
C LEU A 155 4.06 6.83 -6.15
N LEU A 156 2.93 6.23 -6.49
CA LEU A 156 2.44 6.18 -7.86
C LEU A 156 2.12 7.58 -8.40
N ARG A 157 1.45 8.44 -7.64
CA ARG A 157 0.98 9.75 -8.15
C ARG A 157 2.13 10.74 -8.35
N GLU A 158 3.01 10.85 -7.37
CA GLU A 158 3.99 11.95 -7.29
C GLU A 158 5.41 11.52 -7.65
N MET A 159 5.78 10.29 -7.31
CA MET A 159 7.20 9.90 -7.26
C MET A 159 7.63 8.99 -8.40
N LEU A 160 6.72 8.29 -9.08
CA LEU A 160 7.07 7.44 -10.22
C LEU A 160 6.84 8.16 -11.55
N ALA A 161 7.77 7.96 -12.49
CA ALA A 161 7.61 8.42 -13.87
C ALA A 161 6.53 7.59 -14.60
N PRO A 162 5.88 8.15 -15.64
CA PRO A 162 5.03 7.35 -16.52
C PRO A 162 5.79 6.15 -17.09
N ASP A 163 5.08 5.04 -17.28
CA ASP A 163 5.61 3.82 -17.93
C ASP A 163 6.87 3.21 -17.29
N ALA A 164 7.21 3.59 -16.05
CA ALA A 164 8.45 3.21 -15.39
C ALA A 164 8.47 1.78 -14.82
N LEU A 165 7.30 1.16 -14.64
CA LEU A 165 7.17 -0.15 -13.99
C LEU A 165 6.91 -1.26 -15.02
N ALA A 166 7.66 -2.36 -14.94
CA ALA A 166 7.38 -3.57 -15.71
C ALA A 166 6.18 -4.37 -15.15
N GLY A 167 5.86 -4.18 -13.86
CA GLY A 167 4.71 -4.83 -13.23
C GLY A 167 4.31 -4.19 -11.91
N ILE A 168 3.09 -4.49 -11.46
CA ILE A 168 2.57 -4.14 -10.14
C ILE A 168 1.97 -5.39 -9.51
N ARG A 169 2.29 -5.66 -8.25
CA ARG A 169 1.75 -6.76 -7.45
C ARG A 169 0.97 -6.21 -6.26
N VAL A 170 -0.23 -6.74 -6.05
CA VAL A 170 -1.08 -6.39 -4.90
C VAL A 170 -1.64 -7.69 -4.30
N PHE A 171 -0.94 -8.24 -3.31
CA PHE A 171 -1.31 -9.52 -2.71
C PHE A 171 -1.99 -9.31 -1.36
N PHE A 172 -3.16 -9.94 -1.20
CA PHE A 172 -3.96 -9.94 0.03
C PHE A 172 -4.21 -8.54 0.62
N PRO A 173 -4.63 -7.54 -0.19
CA PRO A 173 -4.96 -6.22 0.34
C PRO A 173 -6.12 -6.30 1.33
N ASP A 174 -6.19 -5.37 2.29
CA ASP A 174 -7.25 -5.33 3.30
C ASP A 174 -8.65 -5.45 2.64
N PRO A 175 -9.44 -6.49 2.95
CA PRO A 175 -10.65 -6.80 2.16
C PRO A 175 -11.87 -5.93 2.49
N TRP A 176 -11.81 -5.22 3.63
CA TRP A 176 -12.87 -4.33 4.13
C TRP A 176 -14.28 -4.96 3.98
N PRO A 177 -14.60 -6.06 4.69
CA PRO A 177 -15.77 -6.89 4.39
C PRO A 177 -17.13 -6.20 4.63
N LYS A 178 -17.15 -5.09 5.37
CA LYS A 178 -18.38 -4.34 5.65
C LYS A 178 -18.65 -3.38 4.50
N LYS A 179 -19.84 -3.43 3.88
CA LYS A 179 -20.26 -2.56 2.75
C LYS A 179 -19.87 -1.08 2.91
N ARG A 180 -20.11 -0.49 4.08
CA ARG A 180 -19.73 0.92 4.39
C ARG A 180 -18.23 1.25 4.27
N HIS A 181 -17.38 0.23 4.24
CA HIS A 181 -15.93 0.34 4.12
C HIS A 181 -15.42 -0.03 2.73
N HIS A 182 -16.26 -0.43 1.77
CA HIS A 182 -15.78 -0.84 0.44
C HIS A 182 -15.00 0.27 -0.28
N LYS A 183 -15.33 1.54 -0.06
CA LYS A 183 -14.55 2.70 -0.52
C LYS A 183 -13.09 2.79 0.00
N ARG A 184 -12.70 1.91 0.93
CA ARG A 184 -11.33 1.74 1.43
C ARG A 184 -10.60 0.61 0.70
N ARG A 185 -11.25 -0.16 -0.17
CA ARG A 185 -10.55 -1.16 -0.96
C ARG A 185 -9.58 -0.46 -1.90
N LEU A 186 -8.38 -1.04 -2.07
CA LEU A 186 -7.35 -0.44 -2.92
C LEU A 186 -7.73 -0.53 -4.40
N ILE A 187 -8.14 -1.72 -4.85
CA ILE A 187 -8.57 -1.97 -6.23
C ILE A 187 -9.92 -1.28 -6.48
N GLN A 188 -9.84 -0.10 -7.09
CA GLN A 188 -10.92 0.81 -7.48
C GLN A 188 -10.54 1.48 -8.82
N PRO A 189 -11.50 2.03 -9.58
CA PRO A 189 -11.21 2.66 -10.88
C PRO A 189 -10.07 3.69 -10.82
N GLU A 190 -10.05 4.56 -9.81
CA GLU A 190 -9.02 5.61 -9.70
C GLU A 190 -7.62 5.05 -9.42
N PHE A 191 -7.53 3.92 -8.71
CA PHE A 191 -6.27 3.22 -8.53
C PHE A 191 -5.82 2.59 -9.86
N LEU A 192 -6.74 1.99 -10.63
CA LEU A 192 -6.40 1.37 -11.90
C LEU A 192 -5.87 2.37 -12.91
N SER A 193 -6.52 3.53 -13.08
CA SER A 193 -6.00 4.57 -13.99
C SER A 193 -4.63 5.07 -13.55
N LEU A 194 -4.38 5.18 -12.24
CA LEU A 194 -3.08 5.56 -11.72
C LEU A 194 -2.01 4.47 -11.95
N ALA A 195 -2.36 3.20 -11.70
CA ALA A 195 -1.48 2.06 -11.94
C ALA A 195 -1.13 1.93 -13.43
N ALA A 196 -2.12 2.06 -14.31
CA ALA A 196 -1.94 2.06 -15.76
C ALA A 196 -1.00 3.18 -16.22
N ALA A 197 -1.10 4.38 -15.64
CA ALA A 197 -0.22 5.49 -15.99
C ALA A 197 1.26 5.25 -15.62
N ARG A 198 1.57 4.28 -14.74
CA ARG A 198 2.94 3.98 -14.27
C ARG A 198 3.49 2.65 -14.78
N LEU A 199 2.63 1.71 -15.14
CA LEU A 199 3.02 0.47 -15.81
C LEU A 199 3.46 0.76 -17.24
N ALA A 200 4.53 0.18 -17.73
CA ALA A 200 4.86 0.18 -19.17
C ALA A 200 3.78 -0.56 -19.98
N PRO A 201 3.59 -0.25 -21.28
CA PRO A 201 2.71 -1.04 -22.14
C PRO A 201 3.11 -2.51 -22.09
N GLY A 202 2.13 -3.41 -21.97
CA GLY A 202 2.38 -4.84 -21.76
C GLY A 202 2.75 -5.25 -20.34
N GLY A 203 2.98 -4.31 -19.42
CA GLY A 203 3.23 -4.60 -18.00
C GLY A 203 2.00 -5.22 -17.32
N VAL A 204 2.24 -6.05 -16.31
CA VAL A 204 1.16 -6.82 -15.65
C VAL A 204 0.82 -6.25 -14.27
N LEU A 205 -0.48 -6.02 -14.04
CA LEU A 205 -1.05 -5.86 -12.71
C LEU A 205 -1.52 -7.23 -12.22
N HIS A 206 -0.88 -7.73 -11.17
CA HIS A 206 -1.18 -9.03 -10.54
C HIS A 206 -1.74 -8.82 -9.14
N CYS A 207 -3.03 -9.10 -8.99
CA CYS A 207 -3.73 -9.06 -7.71
C CYS A 207 -3.98 -10.49 -7.20
N ALA A 208 -3.95 -10.67 -5.88
CA ALA A 208 -4.39 -11.92 -5.26
C ALA A 208 -5.18 -11.63 -3.98
N THR A 209 -6.22 -12.43 -3.70
CA THR A 209 -7.03 -12.30 -2.47
C THR A 209 -7.66 -13.64 -2.11
N ASP A 210 -7.84 -13.90 -0.82
CA ASP A 210 -8.56 -15.06 -0.27
C ASP A 210 -10.01 -14.73 0.11
N TRP A 211 -10.46 -13.50 -0.16
CA TRP A 211 -11.81 -13.03 0.11
C TRP A 211 -12.64 -12.94 -1.17
N GLU A 212 -13.51 -13.94 -1.41
CA GLU A 212 -14.29 -14.08 -2.64
C GLU A 212 -15.09 -12.81 -3.02
N PRO A 213 -15.84 -12.14 -2.11
CA PRO A 213 -16.55 -10.90 -2.47
C PRO A 213 -15.64 -9.71 -2.84
N TYR A 214 -14.35 -9.78 -2.52
CA TYR A 214 -13.37 -8.81 -3.00
C TYR A 214 -12.77 -9.28 -4.33
N ALA A 215 -12.52 -10.58 -4.51
CA ALA A 215 -12.11 -11.14 -5.80
C ALA A 215 -13.12 -10.80 -6.91
N GLU A 216 -14.41 -11.01 -6.68
CA GLU A 216 -15.49 -10.66 -7.61
C GLU A 216 -15.47 -9.16 -7.96
N GLN A 217 -15.34 -8.30 -6.95
CA GLN A 217 -15.26 -6.86 -7.16
C GLN A 217 -13.98 -6.43 -7.89
N MET A 218 -12.84 -7.07 -7.61
CA MET A 218 -11.60 -6.82 -8.36
C MET A 218 -11.82 -7.17 -9.83
N LEU A 219 -12.41 -8.34 -10.11
CA LEU A 219 -12.69 -8.80 -11.47
C LEU A 219 -13.62 -7.84 -12.21
N GLU A 220 -14.72 -7.41 -11.59
CA GLU A 220 -15.65 -6.44 -12.15
C GLU A 220 -14.95 -5.13 -12.52
N VAL A 221 -14.21 -4.54 -11.57
CA VAL A 221 -13.54 -3.25 -11.75
C VAL A 221 -12.41 -3.32 -12.77
N LEU A 222 -11.60 -4.38 -12.77
CA LEU A 222 -10.52 -4.59 -13.74
C LEU A 222 -11.06 -4.85 -15.15
N SER A 223 -12.14 -5.64 -15.28
CA SER A 223 -12.74 -5.94 -16.58
C SER A 223 -13.43 -4.73 -17.21
N ALA A 224 -13.86 -3.76 -16.39
CA ALA A 224 -14.41 -2.49 -16.86
C ALA A 224 -13.35 -1.42 -17.19
N ALA A 225 -12.08 -1.64 -16.82
CA ALA A 225 -11.01 -0.67 -17.03
C ALA A 225 -10.47 -0.75 -18.47
N PRO A 226 -10.60 0.32 -19.30
CA PRO A 226 -10.21 0.28 -20.71
C PRO A 226 -8.69 0.14 -20.93
N GLU A 227 -7.87 0.53 -19.95
CA GLU A 227 -6.41 0.49 -20.00
C GLU A 227 -5.85 -0.93 -19.81
N PHE A 228 -6.69 -1.88 -19.38
CA PHE A 228 -6.29 -3.24 -19.05
C PHE A 228 -7.00 -4.28 -19.92
N GLU A 229 -6.35 -5.42 -20.08
CA GLU A 229 -6.94 -6.61 -20.66
C GLU A 229 -6.67 -7.82 -19.76
N ASN A 230 -7.66 -8.70 -19.63
CA ASN A 230 -7.48 -9.92 -18.86
C ASN A 230 -6.50 -10.83 -19.60
N THR A 231 -5.54 -11.41 -18.87
CA THR A 231 -4.59 -12.37 -19.44
C THR A 231 -5.22 -13.74 -19.71
N GLN A 232 -6.39 -14.01 -19.12
CA GLN A 232 -7.17 -15.21 -19.41
C GLN A 232 -8.02 -14.99 -20.68
N PRO A 233 -7.87 -15.82 -21.73
CA PRO A 233 -8.60 -15.67 -22.99
C PRO A 233 -10.12 -15.63 -22.82
N ASP A 234 -10.64 -16.45 -21.90
CA ASP A 234 -12.08 -16.55 -21.60
C ASP A 234 -12.50 -15.61 -20.44
N GLY A 235 -11.61 -14.75 -19.98
CA GLY A 235 -11.79 -13.91 -18.80
C GLY A 235 -11.72 -14.67 -17.48
N GLY A 236 -12.19 -14.03 -16.40
CA GLY A 236 -12.21 -14.63 -15.07
C GLY A 236 -10.88 -14.54 -14.30
N PHE A 237 -10.67 -15.49 -13.40
CA PHE A 237 -9.51 -15.58 -12.50
C PHE A 237 -8.38 -16.38 -13.15
N ALA A 238 -7.14 -15.95 -12.95
CA ALA A 238 -5.97 -16.69 -13.38
C ALA A 238 -5.67 -17.85 -12.41
N PRO A 239 -5.05 -18.95 -12.88
CA PRO A 239 -4.43 -19.92 -11.98
C PRO A 239 -3.30 -19.24 -11.20
N ARG A 240 -3.03 -19.71 -9.97
CA ARG A 240 -1.85 -19.25 -9.22
C ARG A 240 -0.59 -19.57 -10.03
N PRO A 241 0.21 -18.58 -10.42
CA PRO A 241 1.43 -18.85 -11.15
C PRO A 241 2.47 -19.51 -10.25
N GLU A 242 3.31 -20.37 -10.83
CA GLU A 242 4.33 -21.13 -10.08
C GLU A 242 5.32 -20.22 -9.34
N PHE A 243 5.61 -19.05 -9.90
CA PHE A 243 6.52 -18.08 -9.29
C PHE A 243 5.97 -17.45 -8.00
N ARG A 244 4.64 -17.46 -7.76
CA ARG A 244 4.05 -16.85 -6.57
C ARG A 244 4.06 -17.85 -5.43
N PRO A 245 4.91 -17.69 -4.40
CA PRO A 245 5.01 -18.66 -3.32
C PRO A 245 3.69 -18.73 -2.55
N LEU A 246 3.46 -19.87 -1.89
CA LEU A 246 2.39 -19.96 -0.90
C LEU A 246 2.76 -19.06 0.28
N THR A 247 1.99 -18.00 0.48
CA THR A 247 2.23 -17.09 1.61
C THR A 247 1.71 -17.70 2.91
N ARG A 248 2.23 -17.24 4.05
CA ARG A 248 1.67 -17.62 5.37
C ARG A 248 0.17 -17.32 5.49
N PHE A 249 -0.32 -16.28 4.80
CA PHE A 249 -1.74 -15.93 4.78
C PHE A 249 -2.56 -16.97 4.01
N GLU A 250 -2.04 -17.46 2.89
CA GLU A 250 -2.67 -18.52 2.12
C GLU A 250 -2.71 -19.84 2.87
N SER A 251 -1.63 -20.22 3.56
CA SER A 251 -1.65 -21.44 4.40
C SER A 251 -2.76 -21.37 5.45
N GLN A 252 -2.90 -20.23 6.15
CA GLN A 252 -3.95 -20.05 7.15
C GLN A 252 -5.37 -19.96 6.58
N GLY A 253 -5.51 -19.47 5.34
CA GLY A 253 -6.79 -19.42 4.62
C GLY A 253 -7.20 -20.79 4.08
N LEU A 254 -6.26 -21.54 3.52
CA LEU A 254 -6.46 -22.90 3.02
C LEU A 254 -6.84 -23.86 4.16
N ASP A 255 -6.24 -23.72 5.34
CA ASP A 255 -6.63 -24.47 6.55
C ASP A 255 -8.09 -24.20 6.97
N LYS A 256 -8.68 -23.09 6.50
CA LYS A 256 -10.09 -22.70 6.73
C LYS A 256 -10.97 -22.93 5.51
N GLY A 257 -10.45 -23.57 4.46
CA GLY A 257 -11.16 -23.86 3.21
C GLY A 257 -11.35 -22.64 2.29
N HIS A 258 -10.60 -21.55 2.49
CA HIS A 258 -10.68 -20.39 1.60
C HIS A 258 -10.03 -20.70 0.24
N VAL A 259 -10.66 -20.21 -0.83
CA VAL A 259 -10.09 -20.25 -2.19
C VAL A 259 -9.36 -18.95 -2.45
N VAL A 260 -8.09 -19.04 -2.86
CA VAL A 260 -7.34 -17.86 -3.31
C VAL A 260 -7.66 -17.61 -4.77
N ARG A 261 -7.95 -16.35 -5.10
CA ARG A 261 -8.19 -15.88 -6.45
C ARG A 261 -7.04 -14.99 -6.90
N ASP A 262 -6.40 -15.38 -7.98
CA ASP A 262 -5.42 -14.56 -8.69
C ASP A 262 -6.11 -13.84 -9.87
N LEU A 263 -5.79 -12.57 -10.06
CA LEU A 263 -6.22 -11.76 -11.20
C LEU A 263 -4.98 -11.16 -11.84
N MET A 264 -4.78 -11.45 -13.12
CA MET A 264 -3.64 -10.96 -13.89
C MET A 264 -4.16 -10.21 -15.10
N PHE A 265 -3.92 -8.91 -15.13
CA PHE A 265 -4.35 -8.02 -16.20
C PHE A 265 -3.13 -7.33 -16.80
N ARG A 266 -3.02 -7.36 -18.11
CA ARG A 266 -1.96 -6.70 -18.87
C ARG A 266 -2.40 -5.28 -19.22
N ARG A 267 -1.52 -4.30 -19.06
CA ARG A 267 -1.75 -2.95 -19.58
C ARG A 267 -1.68 -3.00 -21.12
N ARG A 268 -2.67 -2.40 -21.77
CA ARG A 268 -2.71 -2.26 -23.23
C ARG A 268 -1.64 -1.31 -23.74
#